data_AF-Q9NGR2-F1
#
_entry.id   AF-Q9NGR2-F1
#
_cell.length_a   1.000
_cell.length_b   1.000
_cell.length_c   1.000
_cell.angle_alpha   90.00
_cell.angle_beta   90.00
_cell.angle_gamma   90.00
#
_symmetry.space_group_name_H-M   'P 1'
#
loop_
_entity.id
_entity.type
_entity.pdbx_description
1 polymer ?
#
loop_
_entity_poly.entity_id
_entity_poly.type
_entity_poly.pdbx_seq_one_letter_code
_entity_poly.pdbx_strand_id
1 'polypeptide(L)'
;MNKLFAITLVVLSLVSTTYAATAGNNVACSTNGKDCTGCGLGATDVTGSQALFTYVSGNNCKVIDCTVAAGATKTNGWVCSSCNTVASSAQTAGAFYQGTDCISACGANKAANAIQICVTSGNNVACSSSGTDCTGCGTGATNASNAQALFTYVSGNNCKVNDCSATVAAGSKNGWICNSCNGVTGSAQTAGAVYSGTDCATSCTSPQVSNTSKVCTNPPGNNVACSSNGTDCTGCGAGATNASNAQALFTYVSGNNCKVTDCTATVAAGSKNGWICNSCNGVTGSAQTAGAVYQGTDCAASCTSPASANANQVCMTPVAGNNVACSTNSKDCTGCGANATIIGLFTYVSGSNCKVTDCSSTAASTAANLNGWVCNSCNGQTGSNVPAGQQYSGSTCATSCPSGQTASATNSFTCTAGSSNAVKIAFTILFAIFGLLI
;
A
#
# COMPACT_ATOMS: atom_id res chain seq x y z
N MET A 1 -45.91 83.16 1.93
CA MET A 1 -45.13 81.99 2.39
C MET A 1 -44.85 80.92 1.31
N ASN A 2 -44.99 81.22 0.00
CA ASN A 2 -44.82 80.19 -1.07
C ASN A 2 -43.59 80.35 -1.99
N LYS A 3 -42.71 81.33 -1.75
CA LYS A 3 -41.49 81.49 -2.56
C LYS A 3 -40.21 80.96 -1.90
N LEU A 4 -40.23 80.75 -0.58
CA LEU A 4 -39.09 80.21 0.15
C LEU A 4 -38.99 78.67 0.01
N PHE A 5 -40.12 77.96 -0.01
CA PHE A 5 -40.16 76.50 -0.16
C PHE A 5 -39.71 76.00 -1.55
N ALA A 6 -39.96 76.77 -2.61
CA ALA A 6 -39.52 76.41 -3.96
C ALA A 6 -37.99 76.55 -4.13
N ILE A 7 -37.37 77.52 -3.44
CA ILE A 7 -35.92 77.72 -3.51
C ILE A 7 -35.20 76.66 -2.66
N THR A 8 -35.74 76.25 -1.51
CA THR A 8 -35.13 75.17 -0.72
C THR A 8 -35.21 73.82 -1.43
N LEU A 9 -36.29 73.54 -2.19
CA LEU A 9 -36.42 72.29 -2.95
C LEU A 9 -35.51 72.24 -4.18
N VAL A 10 -35.33 73.38 -4.86
CA VAL A 10 -34.41 73.50 -6.01
C VAL A 10 -32.95 73.46 -5.57
N VAL A 11 -32.62 74.06 -4.41
CA VAL A 11 -31.29 73.94 -3.82
C VAL A 11 -31.04 72.50 -3.36
N LEU A 12 -32.01 71.79 -2.75
CA LEU A 12 -31.84 70.37 -2.40
C LEU A 12 -31.70 69.45 -3.62
N SER A 13 -32.28 69.79 -4.77
CA SER A 13 -32.08 69.07 -6.04
C SER A 13 -30.82 69.47 -6.82
N LEU A 14 -30.10 70.51 -6.38
CA LEU A 14 -28.85 70.97 -6.97
C LEU A 14 -27.62 70.67 -6.10
N VAL A 15 -27.79 70.34 -4.81
CA VAL A 15 -26.70 69.76 -3.97
C VAL A 15 -26.60 68.24 -4.06
N SER A 16 -27.39 67.58 -4.92
CA SER A 16 -26.91 66.38 -5.60
C SER A 16 -25.81 66.80 -6.57
N THR A 17 -24.66 67.19 -6.01
CA THR A 17 -23.38 67.09 -6.68
C THR A 17 -23.35 65.70 -7.27
N THR A 18 -23.59 65.62 -8.57
CA THR A 18 -23.12 64.55 -9.43
C THR A 18 -21.61 64.53 -9.25
N TYR A 19 -21.14 63.92 -8.16
CA TYR A 19 -19.80 63.38 -8.14
C TYR A 19 -19.78 62.45 -9.34
N ALA A 20 -18.98 62.80 -10.34
CA ALA A 20 -18.82 62.00 -11.53
C ALA A 20 -18.16 60.69 -11.08
N ALA A 21 -18.99 59.70 -10.74
CA ALA A 21 -18.54 58.38 -10.36
C ALA A 21 -17.67 57.85 -11.51
N THR A 22 -16.40 57.62 -11.22
CA THR A 22 -15.48 57.12 -12.24
C THR A 22 -15.53 55.61 -12.17
N ALA A 23 -16.30 55.01 -13.07
CA ALA A 23 -16.46 53.56 -13.13
C ALA A 23 -15.12 52.86 -13.38
N GLY A 24 -14.97 51.68 -12.80
CA GLY A 24 -13.80 50.83 -13.00
C GLY A 24 -13.72 50.17 -14.37
N ASN A 25 -12.61 49.49 -14.60
CA ASN A 25 -12.39 48.57 -15.70
C ASN A 25 -13.17 47.26 -15.51
N ASN A 26 -13.45 46.57 -16.61
CA ASN A 26 -14.09 45.26 -16.59
C ASN A 26 -13.16 44.20 -15.97
N VAL A 27 -13.69 43.41 -15.05
CA VAL A 27 -13.06 42.23 -14.45
C VAL A 27 -13.97 41.02 -14.59
N ALA A 28 -13.39 39.86 -14.89
CA ALA A 28 -14.11 38.62 -15.16
C ALA A 28 -14.46 37.86 -13.87
N CYS A 29 -15.19 38.49 -12.95
CA CYS A 29 -15.49 37.95 -11.62
C CYS A 29 -16.90 37.39 -11.45
N SER A 30 -17.76 37.47 -12.47
CA SER A 30 -19.05 36.78 -12.44
C SER A 30 -18.87 35.27 -12.62
N THR A 31 -19.52 34.48 -11.76
CA THR A 31 -19.45 33.01 -11.80
C THR A 31 -20.59 32.36 -12.57
N ASN A 32 -21.68 33.10 -12.81
CA ASN A 32 -22.88 32.60 -13.46
C ASN A 32 -23.23 33.36 -14.76
N GLY A 33 -22.43 34.36 -15.12
CA GLY A 33 -22.61 35.17 -16.31
C GLY A 33 -23.83 36.10 -16.27
N LYS A 34 -24.39 36.37 -15.08
CA LYS A 34 -25.65 37.13 -14.90
C LYS A 34 -25.57 38.20 -13.82
N ASP A 35 -24.67 38.07 -12.85
CA ASP A 35 -24.49 39.03 -11.75
C ASP A 35 -23.02 39.12 -11.31
N CYS A 36 -22.74 39.92 -10.28
CA CYS A 36 -21.39 40.11 -9.73
C CYS A 36 -21.15 39.36 -8.42
N THR A 37 -21.87 38.26 -8.17
CA THR A 37 -21.76 37.51 -6.90
C THR A 37 -20.36 36.91 -6.68
N GLY A 38 -19.61 36.59 -7.73
CA GLY A 38 -18.21 36.13 -7.57
C GLY A 38 -17.21 37.25 -7.27
N CYS A 39 -17.58 38.52 -7.40
CA CYS A 39 -16.67 39.65 -7.26
C CYS A 39 -16.32 39.99 -5.81
N GLY A 40 -17.04 39.44 -4.82
CA GLY A 40 -16.69 39.57 -3.41
C GLY A 40 -15.71 38.53 -2.88
N LEU A 41 -15.31 37.55 -3.69
CA LEU A 41 -14.39 36.49 -3.25
C LEU A 41 -13.06 37.08 -2.75
N GLY A 42 -12.61 36.61 -1.59
CA GLY A 42 -11.37 37.07 -0.96
C GLY A 42 -11.45 38.37 -0.16
N ALA A 43 -12.63 39.01 -0.06
CA ALA A 43 -12.90 40.07 0.90
C ALA A 43 -13.34 39.49 2.26
N THR A 44 -13.13 40.24 3.35
CA THR A 44 -13.69 39.90 4.68
C THR A 44 -15.22 40.09 4.70
N ASP A 45 -15.69 41.18 4.09
CA ASP A 45 -17.10 41.48 3.86
C ASP A 45 -17.45 41.18 2.39
N VAL A 46 -17.74 39.91 2.11
CA VAL A 46 -18.01 39.40 0.76
C VAL A 46 -19.20 40.13 0.12
N THR A 47 -20.32 40.25 0.85
CA THR A 47 -21.53 40.91 0.33
C THR A 47 -21.32 42.41 0.14
N GLY A 48 -20.65 43.07 1.08
CA GLY A 48 -20.30 44.48 0.95
C GLY A 48 -19.33 44.75 -0.19
N SER A 49 -18.41 43.83 -0.48
CA SER A 49 -17.52 43.89 -1.65
C SER A 49 -18.29 43.69 -2.96
N GLN A 50 -19.19 42.69 -3.04
CA GLN A 50 -20.05 42.47 -4.21
C GLN A 50 -20.89 43.71 -4.56
N ALA A 51 -21.40 44.41 -3.55
CA ALA A 51 -22.20 45.63 -3.73
C ALA A 51 -21.43 46.80 -4.34
N LEU A 52 -20.10 46.72 -4.42
CA LEU A 52 -19.27 47.71 -5.11
C LEU A 52 -19.28 47.53 -6.63
N PHE A 53 -19.78 46.39 -7.14
CA PHE A 53 -19.75 46.06 -8.56
C PHE A 53 -21.11 46.23 -9.24
N THR A 54 -21.06 46.61 -10.51
CA THR A 54 -22.19 46.54 -11.44
C THR A 54 -21.89 45.55 -12.56
N TYR A 55 -22.91 44.79 -12.94
CA TYR A 55 -22.82 43.80 -14.00
C TYR A 55 -22.77 44.48 -15.36
N VAL A 56 -21.90 44.00 -16.25
CA VAL A 56 -21.73 44.54 -17.60
C VAL A 56 -22.29 43.56 -18.63
N SER A 57 -21.62 42.43 -18.83
CA SER A 57 -22.03 41.38 -19.77
C SER A 57 -21.17 40.13 -19.64
N GLY A 58 -21.76 38.96 -19.88
CA GLY A 58 -21.07 37.68 -19.78
C GLY A 58 -20.46 37.53 -18.39
N ASN A 59 -19.17 37.24 -18.29
CA ASN A 59 -18.52 37.11 -16.99
C ASN A 59 -18.01 38.44 -16.39
N ASN A 60 -18.26 39.57 -17.06
CA ASN A 60 -17.65 40.86 -16.73
C ASN A 60 -18.50 41.72 -15.80
N CYS A 61 -17.83 42.23 -14.77
CA CYS A 61 -18.33 43.23 -13.83
C CYS A 61 -17.32 44.37 -13.73
N LYS A 62 -17.74 45.52 -13.20
CA LYS A 62 -16.84 46.64 -12.89
C LYS A 62 -17.25 47.35 -11.62
N VAL A 63 -16.30 47.94 -10.90
CA VAL A 63 -16.58 48.77 -9.73
C VAL A 63 -17.39 50.00 -10.14
N ILE A 64 -18.43 50.32 -9.38
CA ILE A 64 -19.38 51.41 -9.64
C ILE A 64 -18.68 52.77 -9.59
N ASP A 65 -17.84 52.98 -8.57
CA ASP A 65 -17.12 54.23 -8.37
C ASP A 65 -15.74 53.97 -7.74
N CYS A 66 -14.69 54.15 -8.56
CA CYS A 66 -13.31 54.00 -8.13
C CYS A 66 -12.76 55.23 -7.41
N THR A 67 -13.50 56.36 -7.37
CA THR A 67 -13.09 57.58 -6.65
C THR A 67 -13.36 57.51 -5.15
N VAL A 68 -14.14 56.50 -4.71
CA VAL A 68 -14.44 56.25 -3.31
C VAL A 68 -13.58 55.10 -2.80
N ALA A 69 -12.88 55.32 -1.68
CA ALA A 69 -12.15 54.26 -1.02
C ALA A 69 -13.14 53.22 -0.47
N ALA A 70 -13.12 52.01 -1.04
CA ALA A 70 -13.70 50.83 -0.41
C ALA A 70 -13.07 50.63 0.97
N GLY A 71 -13.89 50.34 1.97
CA GLY A 71 -13.39 50.01 3.31
C GLY A 71 -12.47 48.79 3.25
N ALA A 72 -11.51 48.70 4.18
CA ALA A 72 -10.51 47.62 4.21
C ALA A 72 -11.14 46.22 4.20
N THR A 73 -12.31 46.03 4.81
CA THR A 73 -13.02 44.74 4.82
C THR A 73 -13.69 44.37 3.49
N LYS A 74 -13.95 45.36 2.62
CA LYS A 74 -14.63 45.19 1.31
C LYS A 74 -13.67 45.17 0.13
N THR A 75 -12.42 45.56 0.36
CA THR A 75 -11.37 45.58 -0.67
C THR A 75 -10.85 44.17 -0.90
N ASN A 76 -10.66 43.79 -2.16
CA ASN A 76 -10.07 42.51 -2.58
C ASN A 76 -9.37 42.68 -3.93
N GLY A 77 -8.85 41.58 -4.48
CA GLY A 77 -8.13 41.60 -5.77
C GLY A 77 -8.99 42.08 -6.94
N TRP A 78 -10.28 41.79 -6.95
CA TRP A 78 -11.19 42.29 -7.99
C TRP A 78 -11.39 43.80 -7.94
N VAL A 79 -11.52 44.37 -6.73
CA VAL A 79 -11.63 45.83 -6.54
C VAL A 79 -10.34 46.51 -7.01
N CYS A 80 -9.18 45.99 -6.59
CA CYS A 80 -7.88 46.50 -7.02
C CYS A 80 -7.74 46.45 -8.55
N SER A 81 -8.01 45.30 -9.16
CA SER A 81 -7.90 45.12 -10.61
C SER A 81 -8.88 45.99 -11.39
N SER A 82 -10.12 46.17 -10.91
CA SER A 82 -11.10 47.00 -11.60
C SER A 82 -10.74 48.48 -11.51
N CYS A 83 -10.24 48.96 -10.38
CA CYS A 83 -9.85 50.36 -10.21
C CYS A 83 -8.41 50.68 -10.64
N ASN A 84 -7.61 49.67 -10.98
CA ASN A 84 -6.26 49.85 -11.46
C ASN A 84 -6.23 50.74 -12.71
N THR A 85 -5.25 51.64 -12.78
CA THR A 85 -5.06 52.63 -13.85
C THR A 85 -6.25 53.57 -14.14
N VAL A 86 -7.30 53.56 -13.31
CA VAL A 86 -8.42 54.50 -13.42
C VAL A 86 -7.98 55.85 -12.85
N ALA A 87 -8.15 56.91 -13.64
CA ALA A 87 -7.79 58.27 -13.22
C ALA A 87 -8.54 58.66 -11.94
N SER A 88 -7.82 59.27 -11.00
CA SER A 88 -8.37 59.71 -9.70
C SER A 88 -8.95 58.58 -8.84
N SER A 89 -8.50 57.33 -9.03
CA SER A 89 -8.93 56.26 -8.14
C SER A 89 -8.41 56.46 -6.71
N ALA A 90 -9.30 56.21 -5.75
CA ALA A 90 -8.97 56.17 -4.32
C ALA A 90 -8.38 54.82 -3.88
N GLN A 91 -8.41 53.79 -4.75
CA GLN A 91 -7.67 52.54 -4.54
C GLN A 91 -6.23 52.75 -5.00
N THR A 92 -5.26 52.49 -4.12
CA THR A 92 -3.83 52.66 -4.40
C THR A 92 -3.44 51.97 -5.72
N ALA A 93 -2.52 52.57 -6.48
CA ALA A 93 -2.22 52.17 -7.86
C ALA A 93 -1.64 50.75 -7.97
N GLY A 94 -2.51 49.77 -8.21
CA GLY A 94 -2.11 48.38 -8.33
C GLY A 94 -3.25 47.42 -8.68
N ALA A 95 -2.94 46.41 -9.48
CA ALA A 95 -3.92 45.41 -9.91
C ALA A 95 -4.17 44.31 -8.87
N PHE A 96 -3.29 44.17 -7.86
CA PHE A 96 -3.29 43.02 -6.96
C PHE A 96 -3.60 43.44 -5.53
N TYR A 97 -4.24 42.55 -4.77
CA TYR A 97 -4.52 42.77 -3.35
C TYR A 97 -3.52 42.01 -2.48
N GLN A 98 -2.90 42.69 -1.51
CA GLN A 98 -2.02 42.07 -0.51
C GLN A 98 -2.15 42.75 0.84
N GLY A 99 -2.45 41.96 1.88
CA GLY A 99 -2.65 42.48 3.23
C GLY A 99 -3.93 43.29 3.30
N THR A 100 -3.82 44.61 3.20
CA THR A 100 -4.94 45.57 3.21
C THR A 100 -4.97 46.49 2.00
N ASP A 101 -3.96 46.43 1.13
CA ASP A 101 -3.72 47.44 0.11
C ASP A 101 -3.73 46.84 -1.30
N CYS A 102 -4.07 47.69 -2.27
CA CYS A 102 -3.84 47.42 -3.68
C CYS A 102 -2.38 47.74 -4.03
N ILE A 103 -1.69 46.78 -4.64
CA ILE A 103 -0.27 46.86 -4.98
C ILE A 103 -0.02 46.52 -6.45
N SER A 104 1.03 47.13 -7.02
CA SER A 104 1.35 47.00 -8.44
C SER A 104 2.04 45.68 -8.81
N ALA A 105 2.69 45.03 -7.85
CA ALA A 105 3.29 43.71 -7.99
C ALA A 105 3.31 43.00 -6.63
N CYS A 106 3.07 41.70 -6.62
CA CYS A 106 3.16 40.91 -5.39
C CYS A 106 4.55 41.00 -4.76
N GLY A 107 4.60 41.03 -3.42
CA GLY A 107 5.85 41.01 -2.68
C GLY A 107 6.69 39.76 -2.96
N ALA A 108 7.96 39.77 -2.53
CA ALA A 108 8.88 38.65 -2.72
C ALA A 108 8.27 37.31 -2.26
N ASN A 109 8.41 36.27 -3.10
CA ASN A 109 7.86 34.92 -2.89
C ASN A 109 6.33 34.81 -2.88
N LYS A 110 5.61 35.83 -3.37
CA LYS A 110 4.16 35.78 -3.59
C LYS A 110 3.84 35.85 -5.08
N ALA A 111 2.73 35.24 -5.46
CA ALA A 111 2.17 35.32 -6.81
C ALA A 111 0.68 35.63 -6.73
N ALA A 112 0.15 36.33 -7.75
CA ALA A 112 -1.27 36.57 -7.84
C ALA A 112 -2.01 35.29 -8.22
N ASN A 113 -3.07 34.96 -7.49
CA ASN A 113 -3.99 33.89 -7.88
C ASN A 113 -4.99 34.39 -8.94
N ALA A 114 -5.92 33.52 -9.38
CA ALA A 114 -6.92 33.85 -10.41
C ALA A 114 -7.86 35.01 -10.03
N ILE A 115 -7.97 35.34 -8.75
CA ILE A 115 -8.78 36.45 -8.23
C ILE A 115 -7.94 37.68 -7.84
N GLN A 116 -6.69 37.76 -8.34
CA GLN A 116 -5.76 38.87 -8.17
C GLN A 116 -5.32 39.12 -6.72
N ILE A 117 -5.30 38.09 -5.89
CA ILE A 117 -4.77 38.17 -4.51
C ILE A 117 -3.36 37.60 -4.49
N CYS A 118 -2.43 38.33 -3.88
CA CYS A 118 -1.04 37.91 -3.70
C CYS A 118 -0.93 36.86 -2.60
N VAL A 119 -0.81 35.61 -3.02
CA VAL A 119 -0.71 34.44 -2.15
C VAL A 119 0.72 33.94 -2.04
N THR A 120 1.03 33.28 -0.93
CA THR A 120 2.35 32.68 -0.71
C THR A 120 2.34 31.28 -1.32
N SER A 121 2.92 31.09 -2.50
CA SER A 121 2.95 29.76 -3.13
C SER A 121 3.87 28.78 -2.39
N GLY A 122 3.51 27.50 -2.44
CA GLY A 122 4.35 26.43 -1.93
C GLY A 122 5.54 26.08 -2.83
N ASN A 123 6.43 25.24 -2.31
CA ASN A 123 7.50 24.57 -3.03
C ASN A 123 6.96 23.47 -3.93
N ASN A 124 7.70 23.14 -4.99
CA ASN A 124 7.39 22.01 -5.86
C ASN A 124 7.51 20.68 -5.10
N VAL A 125 6.51 19.82 -5.25
CA VAL A 125 6.46 18.46 -4.72
C VAL A 125 6.07 17.48 -5.82
N ALA A 126 6.76 16.34 -5.86
CA ALA A 126 6.54 15.30 -6.86
C ALA A 126 5.36 14.39 -6.47
N CYS A 127 4.15 14.95 -6.43
CA CYS A 127 2.95 14.26 -5.96
C CYS A 127 2.01 13.80 -7.08
N SER A 128 2.24 14.23 -8.32
CA SER A 128 1.42 13.80 -9.45
C SER A 128 1.74 12.37 -9.87
N SER A 129 0.69 11.56 -10.03
CA SER A 129 0.78 10.19 -10.55
C SER A 129 0.63 10.11 -12.07
N SER A 130 0.09 11.14 -12.71
CA SER A 130 -0.16 11.20 -14.15
C SER A 130 0.97 11.87 -14.93
N GLY A 131 1.70 12.78 -14.27
CA GLY A 131 2.71 13.63 -14.90
C GLY A 131 2.14 14.79 -15.75
N THR A 132 0.81 14.98 -15.78
CA THR A 132 0.13 15.99 -16.62
C THR A 132 -0.79 16.92 -15.84
N ASP A 133 -1.16 16.55 -14.62
CA ASP A 133 -1.98 17.34 -13.69
C ASP A 133 -1.53 17.07 -12.24
N CYS A 134 -2.32 17.48 -11.24
CA CYS A 134 -2.03 17.19 -9.83
C CYS A 134 -2.78 15.99 -9.26
N THR A 135 -3.21 15.07 -10.11
CA THR A 135 -3.82 13.81 -9.67
C THR A 135 -2.81 13.03 -8.82
N GLY A 136 -3.24 12.63 -7.62
CA GLY A 136 -2.37 11.97 -6.62
C GLY A 136 -1.89 12.89 -5.49
N CYS A 137 -1.92 14.22 -5.68
CA CYS A 137 -1.53 15.18 -4.64
C CYS A 137 -2.51 15.24 -3.46
N GLY A 138 -3.72 14.68 -3.63
CA GLY A 138 -4.69 14.51 -2.55
C GLY A 138 -4.46 13.28 -1.66
N THR A 139 -3.56 12.36 -2.04
CA THR A 139 -3.37 11.09 -1.31
C THR A 139 -2.96 11.33 0.15
N GLY A 140 -3.58 10.60 1.07
CA GLY A 140 -3.36 10.71 2.51
C GLY A 140 -4.26 11.71 3.24
N ALA A 141 -5.09 12.49 2.52
CA ALA A 141 -6.17 13.29 3.11
C ALA A 141 -7.46 12.46 3.23
N THR A 142 -8.31 12.79 4.20
CA THR A 142 -9.68 12.22 4.28
C THR A 142 -10.55 12.68 3.10
N ASN A 143 -10.36 13.92 2.64
CA ASN A 143 -10.98 14.47 1.45
C ASN A 143 -9.90 14.78 0.39
N ALA A 144 -9.53 13.74 -0.35
CA ALA A 144 -8.48 13.79 -1.36
C ALA A 144 -8.76 14.80 -2.48
N SER A 145 -10.02 14.92 -2.93
CA SER A 145 -10.39 15.85 -4.00
C SER A 145 -10.19 17.31 -3.58
N ASN A 146 -10.62 17.67 -2.37
CA ASN A 146 -10.39 19.02 -1.85
C ASN A 146 -8.90 19.30 -1.64
N ALA A 147 -8.15 18.32 -1.12
CA ALA A 147 -6.70 18.45 -0.96
C ALA A 147 -6.01 18.67 -2.30
N GLN A 148 -6.36 17.89 -3.33
CA GLN A 148 -5.82 18.02 -4.69
C GLN A 148 -6.13 19.39 -5.32
N ALA A 149 -7.32 19.93 -5.10
CA ALA A 149 -7.72 21.24 -5.61
C ALA A 149 -6.87 22.41 -5.07
N LEU A 150 -6.12 22.19 -3.98
CA LEU A 150 -5.21 23.20 -3.43
C LEU A 150 -3.86 23.25 -4.16
N PHE A 151 -3.63 22.38 -5.15
CA PHE A 151 -2.40 22.34 -5.92
C PHE A 151 -2.57 22.95 -7.32
N THR A 152 -1.49 23.56 -7.81
CA THR A 152 -1.32 23.94 -9.21
C THR A 152 -0.23 23.07 -9.83
N TYR A 153 -0.52 22.57 -11.03
CA TYR A 153 0.43 21.81 -11.83
C TYR A 153 1.58 22.70 -12.30
N VAL A 154 2.80 22.17 -12.22
CA VAL A 154 4.00 22.88 -12.68
C VAL A 154 4.56 22.21 -13.92
N SER A 155 5.07 20.97 -13.78
CA SER A 155 5.64 20.21 -14.90
C SER A 155 5.96 18.77 -14.48
N GLY A 156 5.68 17.79 -15.33
CA GLY A 156 5.95 16.38 -15.03
C GLY A 156 5.23 15.98 -13.75
N ASN A 157 5.92 15.33 -12.81
CA ASN A 157 5.27 14.93 -11.56
C ASN A 157 5.12 16.06 -10.53
N ASN A 158 5.59 17.27 -10.84
CA ASN A 158 5.68 18.37 -9.89
C ASN A 158 4.41 19.23 -9.85
N CYS A 159 3.89 19.40 -8.65
CA CYS A 159 2.84 20.35 -8.30
C CYS A 159 3.27 21.20 -7.11
N LYS A 160 2.57 22.30 -6.86
CA LYS A 160 2.79 23.13 -5.66
C LYS A 160 1.49 23.61 -5.08
N VAL A 161 1.44 23.83 -3.76
CA VAL A 161 0.27 24.42 -3.10
C VAL A 161 0.08 25.87 -3.56
N ASN A 162 -1.17 26.23 -3.86
CA ASN A 162 -1.56 27.54 -4.40
C ASN A 162 -1.30 28.66 -3.39
N ASP A 163 -1.69 28.43 -2.14
CA ASP A 163 -1.58 29.38 -1.05
C ASP A 163 -1.24 28.68 0.27
N CYS A 164 0.03 28.75 0.65
CA CYS A 164 0.53 28.25 1.92
C CYS A 164 0.20 29.17 3.10
N SER A 165 -0.27 30.40 2.87
CA SER A 165 -0.69 31.31 3.94
C SER A 165 -2.12 31.07 4.41
N ALA A 166 -2.91 30.31 3.63
CA ALA A 166 -4.26 29.91 4.00
C ALA A 166 -4.26 28.75 5.02
N THR A 167 -5.21 28.81 5.96
CA THR A 167 -5.50 27.67 6.83
C THR A 167 -6.19 26.57 6.03
N VAL A 168 -5.56 25.40 5.96
CA VAL A 168 -6.13 24.22 5.30
C VAL A 168 -7.08 23.50 6.26
N ALA A 169 -8.29 23.21 5.80
CA ALA A 169 -9.27 22.44 6.57
C ALA A 169 -8.71 21.05 6.95
N ALA A 170 -9.00 20.58 8.16
CA ALA A 170 -8.43 19.34 8.70
C ALA A 170 -8.59 18.13 7.76
N GLY A 171 -9.78 17.95 7.16
CA GLY A 171 -10.03 16.83 6.23
C GLY A 171 -9.27 16.91 4.90
N SER A 172 -8.70 18.06 4.56
CA SER A 172 -7.94 18.29 3.32
C SER A 172 -6.43 18.40 3.56
N LYS A 173 -5.98 18.43 4.81
CA LYS A 173 -4.56 18.46 5.14
C LYS A 173 -3.93 17.08 4.89
N ASN A 174 -2.74 17.05 4.30
CA ASN A 174 -1.97 15.82 4.06
C ASN A 174 -0.46 16.09 4.00
N GLY A 175 0.32 15.02 3.82
CA GLY A 175 1.78 15.09 3.78
C GLY A 175 2.32 15.94 2.63
N TRP A 176 1.65 15.95 1.47
CA TRP A 176 2.07 16.77 0.32
C TRP A 176 1.93 18.26 0.58
N ILE A 177 0.85 18.69 1.25
CA ILE A 177 0.64 20.08 1.65
C ILE A 177 1.71 20.51 2.66
N CYS A 178 1.95 19.68 3.68
CA CYS A 178 3.00 19.94 4.66
C CYS A 178 4.37 20.09 3.98
N ASN A 179 4.73 19.17 3.10
CA ASN A 179 6.00 19.22 2.38
C ASN A 179 6.12 20.43 1.43
N SER A 180 5.05 20.77 0.71
CA SER A 180 5.04 21.92 -0.20
C SER A 180 5.17 23.24 0.56
N CYS A 181 4.49 23.38 1.70
CA CYS A 181 4.52 24.61 2.49
C CYS A 181 5.67 24.68 3.51
N ASN A 182 6.41 23.59 3.71
CA ASN A 182 7.52 23.55 4.65
C ASN A 182 8.63 24.57 4.28
N GLY A 183 9.06 25.36 5.26
CA GLY A 183 10.09 26.37 5.09
C GLY A 183 9.66 27.60 4.27
N VAL A 184 8.39 27.68 3.87
CA VAL A 184 7.86 28.84 3.13
C VAL A 184 7.52 29.97 4.12
N THR A 185 8.20 31.10 3.99
CA THR A 185 7.98 32.27 4.86
C THR A 185 6.52 32.75 4.80
N GLY A 186 5.89 32.88 5.96
CA GLY A 186 4.48 33.29 6.06
C GLY A 186 3.48 32.18 5.76
N SER A 187 3.92 30.91 5.78
CA SER A 187 3.00 29.77 5.72
C SER A 187 2.23 29.60 7.02
N ALA A 188 0.95 29.23 6.92
CA ALA A 188 0.12 28.76 8.02
C ALA A 188 0.39 27.30 8.42
N GLN A 189 1.25 26.57 7.70
CA GLN A 189 1.58 25.15 7.90
C GLN A 189 2.98 24.99 8.50
N THR A 190 3.23 25.63 9.65
CA THR A 190 4.58 25.88 10.18
C THR A 190 5.32 24.68 10.75
N ALA A 191 4.65 23.53 10.90
CA ALA A 191 5.15 22.47 11.75
C ALA A 191 6.04 21.43 11.05
N GLY A 192 6.29 21.49 9.74
CA GLY A 192 7.33 20.71 9.06
C GLY A 192 6.86 19.98 7.79
N ALA A 193 7.68 19.06 7.27
CA ALA A 193 7.49 18.45 5.94
C ALA A 193 6.62 17.17 5.91
N VAL A 194 6.20 16.63 7.05
CA VAL A 194 5.40 15.40 7.12
C VAL A 194 4.06 15.66 7.79
N TYR A 195 3.07 14.82 7.53
CA TYR A 195 1.76 14.88 8.18
C TYR A 195 1.63 13.80 9.26
N SER A 196 1.39 14.21 10.50
CA SER A 196 1.30 13.30 11.66
C SER A 196 -0.03 12.54 11.75
N GLY A 197 -1.01 12.90 10.92
CA GLY A 197 -2.40 12.47 11.05
C GLY A 197 -3.31 13.56 11.64
N THR A 198 -2.73 14.59 12.27
CA THR A 198 -3.48 15.75 12.81
C THR A 198 -2.96 17.06 12.24
N ASP A 199 -1.65 17.22 12.12
CA ASP A 199 -1.02 18.43 11.61
C ASP A 199 0.30 18.12 10.91
N CYS A 200 0.92 19.14 10.34
CA CYS A 200 2.29 19.06 9.87
C CYS A 200 3.24 18.82 11.05
N ALA A 201 4.35 18.14 10.80
CA ALA A 201 5.37 17.84 11.78
C ALA A 201 6.75 17.81 11.10
N THR A 202 7.81 18.07 11.87
CA THR A 202 9.19 18.07 11.39
C THR A 202 9.68 16.65 11.14
N SER A 203 9.19 15.71 11.96
CA SER A 203 9.46 14.28 11.86
C SER A 203 8.27 13.49 12.41
N CYS A 204 8.21 12.21 12.07
CA CYS A 204 7.25 11.30 12.69
C CYS A 204 7.66 10.96 14.12
N THR A 205 6.67 10.73 14.99
CA THR A 205 6.92 10.30 16.37
C THR A 205 7.32 8.83 16.37
N SER A 206 8.48 8.51 16.94
CA SER A 206 8.95 7.12 17.05
C SER A 206 7.88 6.22 17.69
N PRO A 207 7.58 5.03 17.13
CA PRO A 207 8.32 4.34 16.07
C PRO A 207 7.82 4.62 14.63
N GLN A 208 6.90 5.57 14.43
CA GLN A 208 6.34 5.85 13.11
C GLN A 208 7.40 6.34 12.12
N VAL A 209 7.16 6.05 10.84
CA VAL A 209 7.99 6.44 9.72
C VAL A 209 7.16 7.18 8.68
N SER A 210 7.81 8.04 7.89
CA SER A 210 7.15 8.76 6.80
C SER A 210 7.03 7.85 5.58
N ASN A 211 5.81 7.70 5.05
CA ASN A 211 5.58 6.97 3.81
C ASN A 211 5.91 7.84 2.57
N THR A 212 5.70 7.28 1.37
CA THR A 212 5.97 7.98 0.10
C THR A 212 5.12 9.24 -0.08
N SER A 213 3.92 9.28 0.49
CA SER A 213 3.02 10.44 0.51
C SER A 213 3.29 11.41 1.67
N LYS A 214 4.43 11.26 2.35
CA LYS A 214 4.85 12.09 3.50
C LYS A 214 3.91 12.04 4.69
N VAL A 215 3.13 10.97 4.84
CA VAL A 215 2.28 10.73 6.00
C VAL A 215 3.01 9.84 6.99
N CYS A 216 2.93 10.16 8.28
CA CYS A 216 3.44 9.32 9.34
C CYS A 216 2.54 8.10 9.52
N THR A 217 3.14 6.93 9.34
CA THR A 217 2.46 5.64 9.48
C THR A 217 3.29 4.73 10.36
N ASN A 218 2.66 3.71 10.93
CA ASN A 218 3.40 2.67 11.63
C ASN A 218 4.38 1.99 10.65
N PRO A 219 5.57 1.61 11.12
CA PRO A 219 6.62 1.04 10.28
C PRO A 219 6.15 -0.29 9.67
N PRO A 220 6.09 -0.38 8.33
CA PRO A 220 5.78 -1.63 7.66
C PRO A 220 6.98 -2.59 7.72
N GLY A 221 6.71 -3.86 7.45
CA GLY A 221 7.73 -4.89 7.32
C GLY A 221 8.58 -4.76 6.05
N ASN A 222 9.63 -5.56 5.99
CA ASN A 222 10.42 -5.87 4.82
C ASN A 222 9.62 -6.74 3.83
N ASN A 223 10.00 -6.65 2.55
CA ASN A 223 9.41 -7.50 1.51
C ASN A 223 9.80 -8.98 1.73
N VAL A 224 8.82 -9.86 1.65
CA VAL A 224 8.97 -11.31 1.68
C VAL A 224 8.26 -11.94 0.48
N ALA A 225 8.90 -12.94 -0.12
CA ALA A 225 8.42 -13.61 -1.32
C ALA A 225 7.41 -14.72 -1.00
N CYS A 226 6.28 -14.36 -0.40
CA CYS A 226 5.26 -15.31 0.06
C CYS A 226 3.99 -15.37 -0.80
N SER A 227 3.86 -14.51 -1.81
CA SER A 227 2.78 -14.64 -2.78
C SER A 227 2.99 -15.86 -3.67
N SER A 228 1.95 -16.66 -3.84
CA SER A 228 1.97 -17.88 -4.66
C SER A 228 1.58 -17.64 -6.12
N ASN A 229 0.83 -16.56 -6.40
CA ASN A 229 0.31 -16.22 -7.73
C ASN A 229 0.88 -14.91 -8.29
N GLY A 230 1.65 -14.17 -7.50
CA GLY A 230 2.24 -12.90 -7.90
C GLY A 230 1.27 -11.72 -7.99
N THR A 231 0.04 -11.85 -7.46
CA THR A 231 -0.99 -10.80 -7.53
C THR A 231 -1.60 -10.42 -6.18
N ASP A 232 -1.44 -11.26 -5.16
CA ASP A 232 -1.93 -11.02 -3.80
C ASP A 232 -1.01 -11.64 -2.74
N CYS A 233 -1.41 -11.64 -1.47
CA CYS A 233 -0.64 -12.23 -0.36
C CYS A 233 -1.19 -13.56 0.15
N THR A 234 -1.91 -14.33 -0.66
CA THR A 234 -2.56 -15.59 -0.24
C THR A 234 -1.62 -16.64 0.33
N GLY A 235 -0.37 -16.73 -0.15
CA GLY A 235 0.62 -17.66 0.41
C GLY A 235 1.27 -17.18 1.73
N CYS A 236 1.06 -15.92 2.13
CA CYS A 236 1.70 -15.34 3.31
C CYS A 236 1.10 -15.81 4.64
N GLY A 237 -0.06 -16.46 4.59
CA GLY A 237 -0.65 -17.13 5.76
C GLY A 237 -0.03 -18.50 6.10
N ALA A 238 0.79 -19.06 5.21
CA ALA A 238 1.33 -20.40 5.37
C ALA A 238 2.17 -20.54 6.66
N GLY A 239 2.01 -21.66 7.37
CA GLY A 239 2.71 -21.93 8.62
C GLY A 239 2.06 -21.36 9.89
N ALA A 240 0.99 -20.58 9.77
CA ALA A 240 0.14 -20.19 10.91
C ALA A 240 -0.98 -21.21 11.14
N THR A 241 -1.47 -21.33 12.38
CA THR A 241 -2.69 -22.09 12.69
C THR A 241 -3.95 -21.43 12.11
N ASN A 242 -3.97 -20.10 12.07
CA ASN A 242 -5.00 -19.29 11.43
C ASN A 242 -4.39 -18.50 10.26
N ALA A 243 -4.27 -19.19 9.13
CA ALA A 243 -3.65 -18.68 7.91
C ALA A 243 -4.35 -17.41 7.37
N SER A 244 -5.68 -17.34 7.43
CA SER A 244 -6.44 -16.18 6.93
C SER A 244 -6.15 -14.91 7.74
N ASN A 245 -6.09 -15.02 9.07
CA ASN A 245 -5.73 -13.88 9.92
C ASN A 245 -4.27 -13.48 9.71
N ALA A 246 -3.35 -14.44 9.58
CA ALA A 246 -1.96 -14.15 9.28
C ALA A 246 -1.81 -13.42 7.93
N GLN A 247 -2.50 -13.89 6.89
CA GLN A 247 -2.54 -13.28 5.57
C GLN A 247 -3.06 -11.83 5.61
N ALA A 248 -4.10 -11.56 6.40
CA ALA A 248 -4.70 -10.23 6.49
C ALA A 248 -3.76 -9.15 7.05
N LEU A 249 -2.64 -9.56 7.66
CA LEU A 249 -1.60 -8.64 8.15
C LEU A 249 -0.64 -8.18 7.06
N PHE A 250 -0.72 -8.74 5.84
CA PHE A 250 0.15 -8.40 4.73
C PHE A 250 -0.53 -7.46 3.73
N THR A 251 0.28 -6.59 3.14
CA THR A 251 -0.08 -5.80 1.96
C THR A 251 0.78 -6.25 0.78
N TYR A 252 0.12 -6.44 -0.37
CA TYR A 252 0.79 -6.78 -1.62
C TYR A 252 1.64 -5.61 -2.12
N VAL A 253 2.84 -5.91 -2.62
CA VAL A 253 3.76 -4.91 -3.16
C VAL A 253 3.86 -5.06 -4.68
N SER A 254 4.49 -6.14 -5.14
CA SER A 254 4.68 -6.41 -6.57
C SER A 254 5.27 -7.81 -6.79
N GLY A 255 4.84 -8.51 -7.85
CA GLY A 255 5.33 -9.85 -8.16
C GLY A 255 5.09 -10.76 -6.96
N ASN A 256 6.08 -11.55 -6.54
CA ASN A 256 5.87 -12.44 -5.41
C ASN A 256 5.97 -11.76 -4.01
N ASN A 257 6.20 -10.45 -3.97
CA ASN A 257 6.54 -9.74 -2.74
C ASN A 257 5.32 -9.17 -2.02
N CYS A 258 5.24 -9.49 -0.74
CA CYS A 258 4.33 -8.91 0.23
C CYS A 258 5.11 -8.40 1.44
N LYS A 259 4.50 -7.55 2.27
CA LYS A 259 5.09 -7.11 3.55
C LYS A 259 4.02 -6.95 4.61
N VAL A 260 4.40 -7.11 5.88
CA VAL A 260 3.50 -6.83 7.00
C VAL A 260 3.16 -5.33 7.01
N THR A 261 1.88 -4.99 7.18
CA THR A 261 1.38 -3.61 7.13
C THR A 261 1.86 -2.79 8.32
N ASP A 262 1.88 -3.39 9.51
CA ASP A 262 2.23 -2.76 10.77
C ASP A 262 3.03 -3.72 11.65
N CYS A 263 4.34 -3.51 11.75
CA CYS A 263 5.20 -4.34 12.58
C CYS A 263 5.15 -3.99 14.07
N THR A 264 4.48 -2.90 14.47
CA THR A 264 4.33 -2.47 15.86
C THR A 264 3.12 -3.10 16.54
N ALA A 265 2.23 -3.72 15.76
CA ALA A 265 1.08 -4.44 16.28
C ALA A 265 1.50 -5.80 16.86
N THR A 266 1.00 -6.14 18.05
CA THR A 266 1.12 -7.49 18.61
C THR A 266 0.32 -8.47 17.74
N VAL A 267 0.96 -9.55 17.31
CA VAL A 267 0.33 -10.59 16.50
C VAL A 267 -0.18 -11.69 17.41
N ALA A 268 -1.45 -12.06 17.25
CA ALA A 268 -2.07 -13.15 18.00
C ALA A 268 -1.33 -14.47 17.74
N ALA A 269 -1.16 -15.31 18.77
CA ALA A 269 -0.34 -16.53 18.70
C ALA A 269 -0.73 -17.45 17.52
N GLY A 270 -2.01 -17.65 17.26
CA GLY A 270 -2.48 -18.49 16.14
C GLY A 270 -2.23 -17.91 14.75
N SER A 271 -1.89 -16.62 14.65
CA SER A 271 -1.63 -15.91 13.38
C SER A 271 -0.16 -15.62 13.15
N LYS A 272 0.71 -15.85 14.13
CA LYS A 272 2.16 -15.69 13.97
C LYS A 272 2.71 -16.82 13.09
N ASN A 273 3.61 -16.49 12.17
CA ASN A 273 4.30 -17.45 11.30
C ASN A 273 5.67 -16.94 10.86
N GLY A 274 6.38 -17.77 10.09
CA GLY A 274 7.73 -17.45 9.61
C GLY A 274 7.78 -16.23 8.70
N TRP A 275 6.74 -15.99 7.89
CA TRP A 275 6.68 -14.81 7.02
C TRP A 275 6.57 -13.50 7.80
N ILE A 276 5.79 -13.48 8.88
CA ILE A 276 5.67 -12.31 9.75
C ILE A 276 7.00 -12.04 10.46
N CYS A 277 7.64 -13.09 10.98
CA CYS A 277 8.96 -12.98 11.60
C CYS A 277 9.97 -12.38 10.61
N ASN A 278 10.09 -12.96 9.42
CA ASN A 278 11.01 -12.49 8.39
C ASN A 278 10.71 -11.04 7.96
N SER A 279 9.44 -10.71 7.74
CA SER A 279 9.03 -9.38 7.32
C SER A 279 9.32 -8.32 8.39
N CYS A 280 9.03 -8.58 9.66
CA CYS A 280 9.26 -7.61 10.73
C CYS A 280 10.68 -7.65 11.32
N ASN A 281 11.53 -8.58 10.88
CA ASN A 281 12.90 -8.70 11.38
C ASN A 281 13.72 -7.42 11.15
N GLY A 282 14.31 -6.88 12.22
CA GLY A 282 15.11 -5.65 12.17
C GLY A 282 14.32 -4.36 11.98
N VAL A 283 12.98 -4.41 11.94
CA VAL A 283 12.14 -3.21 11.87
C VAL A 283 12.15 -2.51 13.23
N THR A 284 12.58 -1.25 13.24
CA THR A 284 12.65 -0.45 14.47
C THR A 284 11.27 -0.29 15.10
N GLY A 285 11.16 -0.57 16.40
CA GLY A 285 9.90 -0.51 17.13
C GLY A 285 8.94 -1.67 16.86
N SER A 286 9.39 -2.75 16.20
CA SER A 286 8.55 -3.92 16.01
C SER A 286 8.14 -4.55 17.34
N ALA A 287 6.88 -4.98 17.43
CA ALA A 287 6.37 -5.79 18.53
C ALA A 287 6.72 -7.28 18.40
N GLN A 288 7.34 -7.69 17.29
CA GLN A 288 7.83 -9.06 17.12
C GLN A 288 9.22 -9.20 17.73
N THR A 289 9.50 -10.34 18.34
CA THR A 289 10.86 -10.68 18.80
C THR A 289 11.80 -10.70 17.60
N ALA A 290 13.04 -10.24 17.78
CA ALA A 290 14.03 -10.19 16.71
C ALA A 290 14.31 -11.60 16.16
N GLY A 291 14.17 -11.78 14.85
CA GLY A 291 14.35 -13.08 14.22
C GLY A 291 13.63 -13.25 12.88
N ALA A 292 14.25 -13.99 11.96
CA ALA A 292 13.70 -14.22 10.62
C ALA A 292 12.86 -15.51 10.52
N VAL A 293 12.91 -16.40 11.51
CA VAL A 293 12.24 -17.71 11.47
C VAL A 293 11.25 -17.87 12.62
N TYR A 294 10.21 -18.67 12.42
CA TYR A 294 9.21 -18.99 13.45
C TYR A 294 9.51 -20.34 14.12
N GLN A 295 9.63 -20.33 15.44
CA GLN A 295 10.01 -21.48 16.27
C GLN A 295 8.83 -22.01 17.09
N GLY A 296 7.65 -22.06 16.48
CA GLY A 296 6.43 -22.62 17.09
C GLY A 296 5.74 -21.74 18.14
N THR A 297 6.47 -20.84 18.80
CA THR A 297 5.92 -19.88 19.78
C THR A 297 6.23 -18.43 19.41
N ASP A 298 7.46 -18.17 18.98
CA ASP A 298 7.91 -16.82 18.63
C ASP A 298 8.94 -16.83 17.50
N CYS A 299 9.31 -15.63 17.07
CA CYS A 299 10.37 -15.38 16.12
C CYS A 299 11.74 -15.62 16.76
N ALA A 300 12.67 -16.16 15.98
CA ALA A 300 14.06 -16.37 16.37
C ALA A 300 15.02 -16.07 15.22
N ALA A 301 16.28 -15.77 15.56
CA ALA A 301 17.32 -15.54 14.56
C ALA A 301 17.62 -16.80 13.72
N SER A 302 17.51 -17.98 14.32
CA SER A 302 17.74 -19.27 13.66
C SER A 302 16.92 -20.38 14.32
N CYS A 303 16.80 -21.51 13.62
CA CYS A 303 16.21 -22.72 14.17
C CYS A 303 17.11 -23.35 15.25
N THR A 304 16.48 -23.95 16.26
CA THR A 304 17.20 -24.64 17.32
C THR A 304 17.49 -26.04 16.85
N SER A 305 18.77 -26.42 16.78
CA SER A 305 19.17 -27.76 16.36
C SER A 305 18.41 -28.83 17.15
N PRO A 306 17.89 -29.89 16.49
CA PRO A 306 18.16 -30.30 15.10
C PRO A 306 17.22 -29.71 14.04
N ALA A 307 16.35 -28.75 14.39
CA ALA A 307 15.40 -28.19 13.45
C ALA A 307 16.07 -27.30 12.39
N SER A 308 15.45 -27.25 11.20
CA SER A 308 15.82 -26.37 10.09
C SER A 308 14.60 -25.61 9.58
N ALA A 309 14.82 -24.42 9.03
CA ALA A 309 13.75 -23.62 8.46
C ALA A 309 13.30 -24.20 7.12
N ASN A 310 11.99 -24.38 6.94
CA ASN A 310 11.41 -24.72 5.64
C ASN A 310 11.26 -23.46 4.76
N ALA A 311 10.69 -23.64 3.55
CA ALA A 311 10.46 -22.54 2.62
C ALA A 311 9.59 -21.40 3.19
N ASN A 312 8.70 -21.71 4.15
CA ASN A 312 7.83 -20.76 4.83
C ASN A 312 8.49 -20.12 6.07
N GLN A 313 9.80 -20.29 6.24
CA GLN A 313 10.57 -19.80 7.38
C GLN A 313 10.07 -20.35 8.74
N VAL A 314 9.45 -21.54 8.73
CA VAL A 314 9.03 -22.24 9.94
C VAL A 314 10.08 -23.27 10.28
N CYS A 315 10.53 -23.28 11.54
CA CYS A 315 11.44 -24.29 12.03
C CYS A 315 10.72 -25.61 12.21
N MET A 316 11.20 -26.64 11.51
CA MET A 316 10.68 -27.99 11.58
C MET A 316 11.80 -28.94 11.98
N THR A 317 11.49 -29.84 12.91
CA THR A 317 12.36 -30.96 13.24
C THR A 317 12.10 -32.08 12.22
N PRO A 318 13.12 -32.53 11.48
CA PRO A 318 12.97 -33.63 10.53
C PRO A 318 12.38 -34.88 11.20
N VAL A 319 11.38 -35.47 10.56
CA VAL A 319 10.79 -36.74 11.03
C VAL A 319 11.56 -37.87 10.38
N ALA A 320 12.55 -38.43 11.08
CA ALA A 320 13.35 -39.52 10.53
C ALA A 320 12.50 -40.78 10.29
N GLY A 321 12.73 -41.43 9.15
CA GLY A 321 12.11 -42.72 8.82
C GLY A 321 12.68 -43.89 9.63
N ASN A 322 11.98 -45.02 9.56
CA ASN A 322 12.45 -46.34 10.00
C ASN A 322 13.57 -46.84 9.07
N ASN A 323 14.43 -47.70 9.62
CA ASN A 323 15.44 -48.39 8.83
C ASN A 323 14.79 -49.36 7.83
N VAL A 324 15.27 -49.33 6.59
CA VAL A 324 14.89 -50.22 5.50
C VAL A 324 16.13 -50.82 4.84
N ALA A 325 16.07 -52.11 4.52
CA ALA A 325 17.19 -52.88 4.00
C ALA A 325 17.34 -52.75 2.46
N CYS A 326 17.52 -51.52 1.96
CA CYS A 326 17.59 -51.22 0.53
C CYS A 326 18.98 -50.93 0.00
N SER A 327 20.01 -50.87 0.85
CA SER A 327 21.40 -50.76 0.39
C SER A 327 21.88 -52.08 -0.20
N THR A 328 22.40 -52.05 -1.42
CA THR A 328 22.92 -53.22 -2.14
C THR A 328 24.42 -53.41 -1.99
N ASN A 329 25.14 -52.38 -1.52
CA ASN A 329 26.60 -52.39 -1.40
C ASN A 329 27.11 -52.16 0.04
N SER A 330 26.18 -52.02 1.00
CA SER A 330 26.46 -51.74 2.41
C SER A 330 27.26 -50.46 2.67
N LYS A 331 27.25 -49.49 1.76
CA LYS A 331 27.98 -48.21 1.88
C LYS A 331 27.11 -46.98 1.65
N ASP A 332 26.08 -47.10 0.81
CA ASP A 332 25.18 -46.01 0.45
C ASP A 332 23.74 -46.51 0.26
N CYS A 333 22.84 -45.62 -0.17
CA CYS A 333 21.44 -45.92 -0.37
C CYS A 333 21.05 -46.03 -1.85
N THR A 334 21.97 -46.38 -2.75
CA THR A 334 21.69 -46.40 -4.20
C THR A 334 20.61 -47.43 -4.59
N GLY A 335 20.38 -48.47 -3.78
CA GLY A 335 19.31 -49.44 -4.02
C GLY A 335 17.93 -49.01 -3.50
N CYS A 336 17.83 -47.87 -2.83
CA CYS A 336 16.58 -47.37 -2.24
C CYS A 336 15.71 -46.57 -3.22
N GLY A 337 16.22 -46.25 -4.41
CA GLY A 337 15.52 -45.44 -5.40
C GLY A 337 15.95 -45.74 -6.82
N ALA A 338 15.04 -45.46 -7.77
CA ALA A 338 15.31 -45.66 -9.19
C ALA A 338 16.14 -44.52 -9.83
N ASN A 339 16.26 -43.38 -9.15
CA ASN A 339 16.99 -42.20 -9.62
C ASN A 339 17.64 -41.45 -8.44
N ALA A 340 18.54 -40.52 -8.76
CA ALA A 340 19.29 -39.75 -7.77
C ALA A 340 18.40 -38.93 -6.82
N THR A 341 17.25 -38.43 -7.28
CA THR A 341 16.29 -37.67 -6.45
C THR A 341 15.72 -38.55 -5.34
N ILE A 342 15.26 -39.76 -5.68
CA ILE A 342 14.70 -40.70 -4.70
C ILE A 342 15.80 -41.21 -3.77
N ILE A 343 16.98 -41.55 -4.31
CA ILE A 343 18.14 -41.98 -3.52
C ILE A 343 18.54 -40.90 -2.50
N GLY A 344 18.52 -39.63 -2.91
CA GLY A 344 18.82 -38.48 -2.06
C GLY A 344 17.84 -38.25 -0.91
N LEU A 345 16.68 -38.92 -0.90
CA LEU A 345 15.77 -38.90 0.25
C LEU A 345 16.27 -39.77 1.41
N PHE A 346 17.22 -40.68 1.18
CA PHE A 346 17.69 -41.63 2.16
C PHE A 346 19.07 -41.24 2.72
N THR A 347 19.25 -41.47 4.01
CA THR A 347 20.55 -41.44 4.67
C THR A 347 21.00 -42.87 5.00
N TYR A 348 22.25 -43.19 4.69
CA TYR A 348 22.86 -44.46 5.06
C TYR A 348 23.02 -44.55 6.59
N VAL A 349 22.66 -45.69 7.16
CA VAL A 349 22.76 -45.92 8.61
C VAL A 349 23.88 -46.90 8.92
N SER A 350 23.73 -48.16 8.52
CA SER A 350 24.73 -49.23 8.70
C SER A 350 24.32 -50.51 7.99
N GLY A 351 25.30 -51.30 7.53
CA GLY A 351 25.05 -52.56 6.82
C GLY A 351 24.16 -52.32 5.60
N SER A 352 23.10 -53.12 5.42
CA SER A 352 22.13 -52.91 4.34
C SER A 352 21.08 -51.82 4.62
N ASN A 353 21.16 -51.13 5.77
CA ASN A 353 20.10 -50.25 6.26
C ASN A 353 20.29 -48.79 5.85
N CYS A 354 19.23 -48.24 5.28
CA CYS A 354 19.02 -46.83 5.02
C CYS A 354 17.73 -46.37 5.69
N LYS A 355 17.55 -45.06 5.86
CA LYS A 355 16.26 -44.51 6.29
C LYS A 355 15.97 -43.22 5.54
N VAL A 356 14.69 -42.91 5.33
CA VAL A 356 14.30 -41.59 4.83
C VAL A 356 14.76 -40.53 5.84
N THR A 357 15.47 -39.52 5.36
CA THR A 357 16.06 -38.47 6.18
C THR A 357 14.97 -37.63 6.85
N ASP A 358 13.91 -37.29 6.10
CA ASP A 358 12.78 -36.50 6.59
C ASP A 358 11.46 -36.90 5.92
N CYS A 359 10.67 -37.70 6.63
CA CYS A 359 9.32 -38.12 6.27
C CYS A 359 8.30 -36.96 6.32
N SER A 360 8.62 -35.84 6.95
CA SER A 360 7.77 -34.64 6.93
C SER A 360 8.03 -33.75 5.70
N SER A 361 9.03 -34.07 4.88
CA SER A 361 9.30 -33.29 3.66
C SER A 361 8.25 -33.55 2.57
N THR A 362 7.85 -32.50 1.85
CA THR A 362 7.01 -32.64 0.65
C THR A 362 7.72 -33.41 -0.47
N ALA A 363 9.05 -33.36 -0.50
CA ALA A 363 9.86 -34.15 -1.43
C ALA A 363 9.65 -35.66 -1.23
N ALA A 364 9.52 -36.13 0.02
CA ALA A 364 9.28 -37.54 0.33
C ALA A 364 7.83 -37.98 0.02
N SER A 365 6.85 -37.08 0.05
CA SER A 365 5.43 -37.42 -0.16
C SER A 365 4.90 -37.16 -1.58
N THR A 366 5.70 -36.52 -2.44
CA THR A 366 5.32 -36.27 -3.84
C THR A 366 5.21 -37.59 -4.61
N ALA A 367 4.13 -37.77 -5.38
CA ALA A 367 3.86 -39.00 -6.12
C ALA A 367 5.03 -39.47 -7.01
N ALA A 368 5.80 -38.55 -7.60
CA ALA A 368 6.97 -38.86 -8.43
C ALA A 368 8.14 -39.50 -7.64
N ASN A 369 8.18 -39.29 -6.33
CA ASN A 369 9.25 -39.76 -5.45
C ASN A 369 8.81 -40.91 -4.52
N LEU A 370 7.51 -41.22 -4.47
CA LEU A 370 7.00 -42.34 -3.70
C LEU A 370 7.44 -43.67 -4.32
N ASN A 371 7.91 -44.57 -3.46
CA ASN A 371 8.15 -45.97 -3.78
C ASN A 371 7.96 -46.83 -2.52
N GLY A 372 8.06 -48.15 -2.65
CA GLY A 372 7.84 -49.05 -1.51
C GLY A 372 8.83 -48.85 -0.36
N TRP A 373 10.07 -48.45 -0.64
CA TRP A 373 11.06 -48.14 0.40
C TRP A 373 10.73 -46.87 1.18
N VAL A 374 10.25 -45.82 0.51
CA VAL A 374 9.80 -44.57 1.14
C VAL A 374 8.56 -44.84 2.00
N CYS A 375 7.59 -45.58 1.47
CA CYS A 375 6.39 -45.99 2.21
C CYS A 375 6.76 -46.78 3.46
N ASN A 376 7.58 -47.82 3.33
CA ASN A 376 7.99 -48.65 4.45
C ASN A 376 8.80 -47.86 5.49
N SER A 377 9.74 -47.02 5.05
CA SER A 377 10.55 -46.20 5.96
C SER A 377 9.69 -45.20 6.73
N CYS A 378 8.77 -44.48 6.08
CA CYS A 378 7.96 -43.46 6.75
C CYS A 378 6.69 -43.99 7.44
N ASN A 379 6.37 -45.28 7.28
CA ASN A 379 5.19 -45.86 7.88
C ASN A 379 5.19 -45.76 9.41
N GLY A 380 4.10 -45.23 9.97
CA GLY A 380 3.92 -45.08 11.42
C GLY A 380 4.71 -43.93 12.06
N GLN A 381 5.45 -43.13 11.27
CA GLN A 381 6.16 -41.97 11.79
C GLN A 381 5.18 -40.83 12.09
N THR A 382 5.12 -40.40 13.35
CA THR A 382 4.29 -39.26 13.77
C THR A 382 4.81 -37.97 13.12
N GLY A 383 3.94 -37.24 12.43
CA GLY A 383 4.31 -36.03 11.68
C GLY A 383 4.84 -36.27 10.27
N SER A 384 4.78 -37.52 9.78
CA SER A 384 5.06 -37.83 8.37
C SER A 384 4.01 -37.23 7.43
N ASN A 385 4.48 -36.65 6.32
CA ASN A 385 3.65 -36.25 5.19
C ASN A 385 3.47 -37.37 4.16
N VAL A 386 4.24 -38.46 4.27
CA VAL A 386 4.08 -39.66 3.43
C VAL A 386 2.78 -40.38 3.84
N PRO A 387 1.91 -40.78 2.87
CA PRO A 387 0.68 -41.51 3.17
C PRO A 387 0.94 -42.77 4.00
N ALA A 388 0.01 -43.12 4.89
CA ALA A 388 0.16 -44.29 5.75
C ALA A 388 0.15 -45.59 4.94
N GLY A 389 0.99 -46.56 5.33
CA GLY A 389 1.12 -47.84 4.66
C GLY A 389 2.55 -48.23 4.36
N GLN A 390 2.87 -49.53 4.45
CA GLN A 390 4.22 -50.05 4.23
C GLN A 390 4.49 -50.40 2.76
N GLN A 391 3.46 -50.49 1.93
CA GLN A 391 3.53 -51.03 0.58
C GLN A 391 3.19 -49.94 -0.44
N TYR A 392 3.85 -49.93 -1.60
CA TYR A 392 3.53 -49.00 -2.67
C TYR A 392 2.59 -49.63 -3.68
N SER A 393 1.38 -49.07 -3.83
CA SER A 393 0.32 -49.60 -4.72
C SER A 393 0.58 -49.36 -6.21
N GLY A 394 1.62 -48.60 -6.55
CA GLY A 394 1.83 -48.04 -7.88
C GLY A 394 1.40 -46.57 -8.00
N SER A 395 0.65 -46.05 -7.02
CA SER A 395 0.24 -44.64 -6.97
C SER A 395 0.39 -43.97 -5.60
N THR A 396 0.28 -44.75 -4.50
CA THR A 396 0.38 -44.24 -3.13
C THR A 396 0.85 -45.34 -2.18
N CYS A 397 1.13 -44.98 -0.93
CA CYS A 397 1.37 -45.95 0.13
C CYS A 397 0.06 -46.58 0.60
N ALA A 398 0.10 -47.89 0.87
CA ALA A 398 -1.04 -48.68 1.28
C ALA A 398 -0.65 -49.67 2.39
N THR A 399 -1.60 -49.96 3.27
CA THR A 399 -1.43 -50.98 4.32
C THR A 399 -1.46 -52.40 3.75
N SER A 400 -2.09 -52.59 2.59
CA SER A 400 -2.19 -53.86 1.88
C SER A 400 -2.22 -53.65 0.36
N CYS A 401 -1.63 -54.56 -0.40
CA CYS A 401 -1.72 -54.57 -1.84
C CYS A 401 -3.14 -54.86 -2.35
N PRO A 402 -3.51 -54.37 -3.55
CA PRO A 402 -4.73 -54.78 -4.23
C PRO A 402 -4.82 -56.31 -4.38
N SER A 403 -6.04 -56.83 -4.44
CA SER A 403 -6.30 -58.26 -4.59
C SER A 403 -5.51 -58.88 -5.75
N GLY A 404 -4.82 -60.00 -5.48
CA GLY A 404 -4.00 -60.70 -6.46
C GLY A 404 -2.56 -60.16 -6.62
N GLN A 405 -2.18 -59.13 -5.87
CA GLN A 405 -0.82 -58.60 -5.82
C GLN A 405 -0.16 -58.85 -4.47
N THR A 406 1.17 -58.91 -4.47
CA THR A 406 1.98 -59.04 -3.25
C THR A 406 3.13 -58.04 -3.26
N ALA A 407 3.57 -57.63 -2.06
CA ALA A 407 4.73 -56.79 -1.82
C ALA A 407 5.64 -57.44 -0.77
N SER A 408 6.94 -57.38 -1.00
CA SER A 408 8.00 -57.96 -0.18
C SER A 408 9.30 -57.17 -0.37
N ALA A 409 10.34 -57.47 0.41
CA ALA A 409 11.65 -56.86 0.18
C ALA A 409 12.19 -57.15 -1.24
N THR A 410 11.92 -58.34 -1.80
CA THR A 410 12.41 -58.77 -3.13
C THR A 410 11.86 -57.92 -4.27
N ASN A 411 10.65 -57.38 -4.15
CA ASN A 411 10.07 -56.45 -5.12
C ASN A 411 10.03 -55.00 -4.58
N SER A 412 10.95 -54.67 -3.66
CA SER A 412 11.10 -53.32 -3.11
C SER A 412 9.81 -52.76 -2.49
N PHE A 413 9.02 -53.62 -1.85
CA PHE A 413 7.71 -53.31 -1.26
C PHE A 413 6.70 -52.72 -2.26
N THR A 414 6.91 -52.93 -3.56
CA THR A 414 5.97 -52.51 -4.61
C THR A 414 4.96 -53.62 -4.86
N CYS A 415 3.68 -53.28 -4.91
CA CYS A 415 2.63 -54.22 -5.23
C CYS A 415 2.77 -54.67 -6.69
N THR A 416 3.04 -55.96 -6.86
CA THR A 416 3.14 -56.59 -8.18
C THR A 416 2.21 -57.79 -8.22
N ALA A 417 1.58 -58.03 -9.37
CA ALA A 417 0.82 -59.26 -9.59
C ALA A 417 1.71 -60.44 -9.21
N GLY A 418 1.22 -61.28 -8.30
CA GLY A 418 1.99 -62.44 -7.86
C GLY A 418 2.33 -63.28 -9.08
N SER A 419 3.59 -63.30 -9.51
CA SER A 419 4.10 -64.35 -10.38
C SER A 419 4.13 -65.60 -9.52
N SER A 420 2.97 -66.23 -9.38
CA SER A 420 2.81 -67.51 -8.72
C SER A 420 3.54 -68.56 -9.55
N ASN A 421 4.87 -68.60 -9.44
CA ASN A 421 5.67 -69.73 -9.88
C ASN A 421 5.12 -71.02 -9.24
N ALA A 422 4.47 -70.94 -8.08
CA ALA A 422 3.69 -72.02 -7.48
C ALA A 422 2.53 -72.52 -8.36
N VAL A 423 1.81 -71.65 -9.07
CA VAL A 423 0.71 -72.05 -9.98
C VAL A 423 1.27 -72.63 -11.29
N LYS A 424 2.37 -72.07 -11.82
CA LYS A 424 3.06 -72.67 -12.99
C LYS A 424 3.65 -74.04 -12.66
N ILE A 425 4.26 -74.23 -11.49
CA ILE A 425 4.80 -75.53 -11.08
C ILE A 425 3.65 -76.52 -10.82
N ALA A 426 2.56 -76.11 -10.19
CA ALA A 426 1.39 -76.97 -9.97
C ALA A 426 0.75 -77.43 -11.30
N PHE A 427 0.60 -76.53 -12.29
CA PHE A 427 0.10 -76.91 -13.61
C PHE A 427 1.10 -77.78 -14.39
N THR A 428 2.40 -77.51 -14.28
CA THR A 428 3.43 -78.32 -14.97
C THR A 428 3.53 -79.73 -14.39
N ILE A 429 3.40 -79.88 -13.06
CA ILE A 429 3.32 -81.18 -12.39
C ILE A 429 2.02 -81.90 -12.74
N LEU A 430 0.89 -81.19 -12.81
CA LEU A 430 -0.39 -81.77 -13.23
C LEU A 430 -0.32 -82.30 -14.67
N PHE A 431 0.25 -81.53 -15.61
CA PHE A 431 0.46 -81.97 -17.00
C PHE A 431 1.50 -83.10 -17.12
N ALA A 432 2.55 -83.11 -16.29
CA ALA A 432 3.51 -84.22 -16.26
C ALA A 432 2.91 -85.53 -15.72
N ILE A 433 1.97 -85.45 -14.77
CA ILE A 433 1.25 -86.62 -14.25
C ILE A 433 0.24 -87.15 -15.29
N PHE A 434 -0.49 -86.28 -15.99
CA PHE A 434 -1.42 -86.70 -17.04
C PHE A 434 -0.71 -87.20 -18.31
N GLY A 435 0.49 -86.69 -18.64
CA GLY A 435 1.29 -87.17 -19.77
C GLY A 435 1.97 -88.54 -19.55
N LEU A 436 2.01 -89.04 -18.30
CA LEU A 436 2.49 -90.39 -17.97
C LEU A 436 1.36 -91.44 -17.90
N LEU A 437 0.11 -91.02 -18.03
CA LEU A 437 -1.10 -91.87 -17.95
C LEU A 437 -1.76 -92.10 -19.32
N ILE A 438 -1.11 -91.68 -20.40
CA ILE A 438 -1.41 -92.01 -21.80
C ILE A 438 -0.16 -92.69 -22.36
#